data_AF-A0A2W2E043-F1
#
_entry.id   AF-A0A2W2E043-F1
#
_cell.length_a   1.000
_cell.length_b   1.000
_cell.length_c   1.000
_cell.angle_alpha   90.00
_cell.angle_beta   90.00
_cell.angle_gamma   90.00
#
_symmetry.space_group_name_H-M   'P 1'
#
loop_
_entity.id
_entity.type
_entity.pdbx_description
1 polymer ?
#
loop_
_entity_poly.entity_id
_entity_poly.type
_entity_poly.pdbx_seq_one_letter_code
_entity_poly.pdbx_strand_id
1 'polypeptide(L)'
;MRCSLLRRINRHGTLGPSLGADAVNTIVRDLAVRARVPGAETVTAHSLRAGGATVAYAAGVPVAVIAKHGRWSPASPVVLRYIRAVDRWRDNAMRNVGL
;
A
#
# COMPACT_ATOMS: atom_id res chain seq x y z
N MET A 1 -24.16 -19.98 -10.60
CA MET A 1 -22.79 -19.95 -10.04
C MET A 1 -22.12 -18.64 -10.42
N ARG A 2 -21.58 -17.86 -9.47
CA ARG A 2 -20.80 -16.66 -9.79
C ARG A 2 -19.37 -17.10 -10.10
N CYS A 3 -18.95 -17.03 -11.37
CA CYS A 3 -17.55 -17.26 -11.72
C CYS A 3 -16.74 -16.03 -11.34
N SER A 4 -15.77 -16.21 -10.45
CA SER A 4 -14.76 -15.18 -10.18
C SER A 4 -13.85 -15.02 -11.39
N LEU A 5 -13.63 -13.79 -11.85
CA LEU A 5 -12.66 -13.48 -12.91
C LEU A 5 -11.23 -13.84 -12.50
N LEU A 6 -10.87 -13.55 -11.24
CA LEU A 6 -9.56 -13.88 -10.69
C LEU A 6 -9.66 -15.15 -9.85
N ARG A 7 -8.95 -16.20 -10.27
CA ARG A 7 -8.97 -17.53 -9.64
C ARG A 7 -7.64 -17.78 -8.94
N ARG A 8 -7.67 -18.45 -7.79
CA ARG A 8 -6.45 -18.96 -7.15
C ARG A 8 -5.94 -20.16 -7.94
N ILE A 9 -4.62 -20.24 -8.13
CA ILE A 9 -3.94 -21.46 -8.59
C ILE A 9 -3.07 -21.93 -7.42
N ASN A 10 -3.22 -23.19 -7.00
CA ASN A 10 -2.35 -23.74 -5.97
C ASN A 10 -1.01 -24.20 -6.56
N ARG A 11 -0.05 -24.62 -5.71
CA ARG A 11 1.27 -25.12 -6.15
C ARG A 11 1.23 -26.35 -7.06
N HIS A 12 0.09 -27.02 -7.18
CA HIS A 12 -0.14 -28.20 -8.02
C HIS A 12 -0.91 -27.86 -9.31
N GLY A 13 -1.12 -26.57 -9.62
CA GLY A 13 -1.83 -26.14 -10.83
C GLY A 13 -3.37 -26.24 -10.75
N THR A 14 -3.94 -26.57 -9.58
CA THR A 14 -5.40 -26.68 -9.42
C THR A 14 -6.05 -25.30 -9.25
N LEU A 15 -7.14 -25.07 -9.99
CA LEU A 15 -7.95 -23.86 -9.92
C LEU A 15 -8.90 -23.87 -8.71
N GLY A 16 -8.69 -22.95 -7.77
CA GLY A 16 -9.61 -22.66 -6.67
C GLY A 16 -10.73 -21.69 -7.09
N PRO A 17 -11.77 -21.49 -6.27
CA PRO A 17 -12.97 -20.73 -6.64
C PRO A 17 -12.75 -19.21 -6.83
N SER A 18 -11.80 -18.62 -6.10
CA SER A 18 -11.45 -17.20 -6.18
C SER A 18 -10.02 -16.94 -5.74
N LEU A 19 -9.44 -15.80 -6.14
CA LEU A 19 -8.14 -15.36 -5.66
C LEU A 19 -8.23 -14.99 -4.16
N GLY A 20 -7.29 -15.51 -3.36
CA GLY A 20 -7.23 -15.22 -1.93
C GLY A 20 -6.27 -14.08 -1.59
N ALA A 21 -6.43 -13.49 -0.41
CA ALA A 21 -5.57 -12.40 0.07
C ALA A 21 -4.08 -12.77 0.09
N ASP A 22 -3.74 -13.98 0.54
CA ASP A 22 -2.34 -14.45 0.56
C ASP A 22 -1.76 -14.56 -0.84
N ALA A 23 -2.56 -15.04 -1.80
CA ALA A 23 -2.14 -15.13 -3.20
C ALA A 23 -1.88 -13.74 -3.80
N VAL A 24 -2.67 -12.72 -3.43
CA VAL A 24 -2.42 -11.33 -3.83
C VAL A 24 -1.08 -10.85 -3.29
N ASN A 25 -0.75 -11.12 -2.03
CA ASN A 25 0.55 -10.74 -1.46
C ASN A 25 1.71 -11.47 -2.15
N THR A 26 1.56 -12.75 -2.48
CA THR A 26 2.57 -13.48 -3.26
C THR A 26 2.78 -12.84 -4.63
N ILE A 27 1.70 -12.51 -5.35
CA ILE A 27 1.77 -11.86 -6.67
C ILE A 27 2.45 -10.49 -6.55
N VAL A 28 2.03 -9.65 -5.60
CA VAL A 28 2.60 -8.31 -5.39
C VAL A 28 4.10 -8.38 -5.10
N ARG A 29 4.52 -9.34 -4.28
CA ARG A 29 5.94 -9.55 -3.95
C ARG A 29 6.74 -10.01 -5.17
N ASP A 30 6.24 -10.98 -5.93
CA ASP A 30 6.88 -11.44 -7.17
C ASP A 30 7.08 -10.26 -8.15
N LEU A 31 6.05 -9.45 -8.34
CA LEU A 31 6.12 -8.25 -9.17
C LEU A 31 7.14 -7.23 -8.64
N ALA A 32 7.21 -7.03 -7.32
CA ALA A 32 8.18 -6.13 -6.70
C ALA A 32 9.63 -6.62 -6.91
N VAL A 33 9.88 -7.93 -6.79
CA VAL A 33 11.19 -8.54 -7.07
C VAL A 33 11.55 -8.35 -8.55
N ARG A 34 10.63 -8.65 -9.47
CA ARG A 34 10.83 -8.48 -10.92
C ARG A 34 11.07 -7.02 -11.32
N ALA A 35 10.42 -6.09 -10.65
CA ALA A 35 10.62 -4.66 -10.82
C ALA A 35 11.86 -4.10 -10.10
N ARG A 36 12.62 -4.94 -9.37
CA ARG A 36 13.81 -4.57 -8.59
C ARG A 36 13.53 -3.46 -7.57
N VAL A 37 12.36 -3.50 -6.93
CA VAL A 37 12.02 -2.56 -5.86
C VAL A 37 12.95 -2.82 -4.66
N PRO A 38 13.61 -1.79 -4.09
CA PRO A 38 14.40 -1.96 -2.88
C PRO A 38 13.54 -2.51 -1.73
N GLY A 39 14.02 -3.55 -1.05
CA GLY A 39 13.27 -4.22 0.01
C GLY A 39 12.00 -4.92 -0.49
N ALA A 40 12.02 -5.47 -1.71
CA ALA A 40 10.87 -6.15 -2.34
C ALA A 40 10.21 -7.21 -1.44
N GLU A 41 10.97 -7.85 -0.56
CA GLU A 41 10.52 -8.81 0.45
C GLU A 41 9.66 -8.20 1.57
N THR A 42 9.58 -6.88 1.67
CA THR A 42 8.68 -6.19 2.61
C THR A 42 7.43 -5.67 1.91
N VAL A 43 7.40 -5.71 0.57
CA VAL A 43 6.28 -5.21 -0.23
C VAL A 43 5.10 -6.17 -0.12
N THR A 44 3.96 -5.60 0.26
CA THR A 44 2.66 -6.26 0.42
C THR A 44 1.57 -5.39 -0.19
N ALA A 45 0.41 -5.98 -0.51
CA ALA A 45 -0.74 -5.21 -0.97
C ALA A 45 -1.15 -4.11 0.03
N HIS A 46 -1.01 -4.38 1.33
CA HIS A 46 -1.28 -3.39 2.37
C HIS A 46 -0.28 -2.23 2.36
N SER A 47 1.01 -2.52 2.18
CA SER A 47 2.04 -1.48 2.07
C SER A 47 1.81 -0.57 0.86
N LEU A 48 1.32 -1.11 -0.26
CA LEU A 48 0.97 -0.31 -1.44
C LEU A 48 -0.21 0.63 -1.17
N ARG A 49 -1.22 0.16 -0.42
CA ARG A 49 -2.33 1.02 0.02
C ARG A 49 -1.85 2.15 0.94
N ALA A 50 -0.95 1.85 1.87
CA ALA A 50 -0.35 2.85 2.75
C ALA A 50 0.48 3.87 1.95
N GLY A 51 1.36 3.39 1.06
CA GLY A 51 2.21 4.21 0.21
C GLY A 51 1.40 5.12 -0.72
N GLY A 52 0.29 4.63 -1.28
CA GLY A 52 -0.62 5.45 -2.08
C GLY A 52 -1.20 6.65 -1.31
N ALA A 53 -1.58 6.45 -0.04
CA ALA A 53 -2.03 7.56 0.81
C ALA A 53 -0.89 8.55 1.13
N THR A 54 0.30 8.04 1.44
CA THR A 54 1.51 8.85 1.67
C THR A 54 1.84 9.72 0.46
N VAL A 55 1.87 9.15 -0.75
CA VAL A 55 2.18 9.88 -1.98
C VAL A 55 1.09 10.89 -2.33
N ALA A 56 -0.19 10.53 -2.20
CA ALA A 56 -1.29 11.47 -2.44
C ALA A 56 -1.23 12.69 -1.50
N TYR A 57 -0.90 12.47 -0.22
CA TYR A 57 -0.72 13.58 0.71
C TYR A 57 0.50 14.44 0.36
N ALA A 58 1.63 13.81 0.01
CA ALA A 58 2.81 14.53 -0.47
C ALA A 58 2.54 15.39 -1.72
N ALA A 59 1.58 14.98 -2.56
CA ALA A 59 1.10 15.74 -3.71
C ALA A 59 0.07 16.83 -3.35
N GLY A 60 -0.21 17.07 -2.06
CA GLY A 60 -1.12 18.11 -1.59
C GLY A 60 -2.61 17.75 -1.60
N VAL A 61 -2.96 16.48 -1.81
CA VAL A 61 -4.37 16.05 -1.78
C VAL A 61 -4.91 16.16 -0.35
N PRO A 62 -6.10 16.77 -0.13
CA PRO A 62 -6.65 16.91 1.21
C PRO A 62 -6.87 15.57 1.91
N VAL A 63 -6.55 15.52 3.21
CA VAL A 63 -6.66 14.30 4.04
C VAL A 63 -8.06 13.70 3.99
N ALA A 64 -9.11 14.52 3.99
CA ALA A 64 -10.49 14.04 3.91
C ALA A 64 -10.78 13.30 2.60
N VAL A 65 -10.21 13.74 1.48
CA VAL A 65 -10.33 13.09 0.17
C VAL A 65 -9.60 11.75 0.17
N ILE A 66 -8.38 11.71 0.72
CA ILE A 66 -7.59 10.48 0.86
C ILE A 66 -8.32 9.47 1.76
N ALA A 67 -8.81 9.94 2.92
CA ALA A 67 -9.56 9.14 3.89
C ALA A 67 -10.80 8.51 3.24
N LYS A 68 -11.60 9.32 2.52
CA LYS A 68 -12.77 8.85 1.77
C LYS A 68 -12.38 7.83 0.69
N HIS A 69 -11.37 8.12 -0.13
CA HIS A 69 -10.94 7.25 -1.22
C HIS A 69 -10.48 5.88 -0.71
N GLY A 70 -9.62 5.86 0.29
CA GLY A 70 -9.15 4.61 0.88
C GLY A 70 -10.09 4.01 1.91
N ARG A 71 -11.29 4.56 2.12
CA ARG A 71 -12.30 4.07 3.08
C ARG A 71 -11.78 3.95 4.51
N TRP A 72 -10.98 4.92 4.94
CA TRP A 72 -10.66 5.10 6.35
C TRP A 72 -11.79 5.85 7.04
N SER A 73 -12.07 5.51 8.30
CA SER A 73 -12.91 6.37 9.14
C SER A 73 -12.29 7.77 9.21
N PRO A 74 -13.09 8.85 9.20
CA PRO A 74 -12.59 10.21 9.34
C PRO A 74 -11.71 10.42 10.58
N ALA A 75 -11.96 9.66 11.65
CA ALA A 75 -11.18 9.69 12.89
C ALA A 75 -10.07 8.62 12.93
N SER A 76 -9.77 7.93 11.82
CA SER A 76 -8.83 6.81 11.83
C SER A 76 -7.39 7.27 12.11
N PRO A 77 -6.74 6.78 13.18
CA PRO A 77 -5.33 7.11 13.45
C PRO A 77 -4.38 6.54 12.37
N VAL A 78 -4.84 5.58 11.57
CA VAL A 78 -4.02 4.89 10.56
C VAL A 78 -3.63 5.84 9.43
N VAL A 79 -4.60 6.56 8.83
CA VAL A 79 -4.31 7.50 7.75
C VAL A 79 -3.47 8.68 8.26
N LEU A 80 -3.76 9.15 9.48
CA LEU A 80 -3.00 10.20 10.14
C LEU A 80 -1.54 9.80 10.38
N ARG A 81 -1.25 8.52 10.67
CA ARG A 81 0.12 8.04 10.81
C ARG A 81 0.92 8.18 9.51
N TYR A 82 0.30 7.92 8.36
CA TYR A 82 0.95 8.06 7.06
C TYR A 82 1.23 9.53 6.72
N ILE A 83 0.29 10.41 7.05
CA ILE A 83 0.40 11.86 6.88
C ILE A 83 1.54 12.43 7.75
N ARG A 84 1.54 12.10 9.04
CA ARG A 84 2.62 12.51 9.98
C ARG A 84 4.00 12.01 9.55
N ALA A 85 4.07 10.86 8.86
CA ALA A 85 5.33 10.41 8.30
C ALA A 85 5.82 11.39 7.23
N VAL A 86 4.96 11.83 6.29
CA VAL A 86 5.30 12.84 5.28
C VAL A 86 5.68 14.17 5.92
N ASP A 87 4.88 14.67 6.86
CA ASP A 87 5.18 15.95 7.54
C ASP A 87 6.54 15.90 8.25
N ARG A 88 6.89 14.79 8.91
CA ARG A 88 8.23 14.63 9.52
C ARG A 88 9.37 14.68 8.52
N TRP A 89 9.15 14.21 7.28
CA TRP A 89 10.16 14.32 6.22
C TRP A 89 10.20 15.73 5.63
N ARG A 90 9.05 16.38 5.44
CA ARG A 90 8.97 17.73 4.87
C ARG A 90 9.51 18.78 5.83
N ASP A 91 9.03 18.75 7.07
CA ASP A 91 9.22 19.77 8.11
C ASP A 91 10.24 19.28 9.15
N ASN A 92 11.26 18.54 8.70
CA ASN A 92 12.31 18.07 9.58
C ASN A 92 13.12 19.27 10.10
N ALA A 93 13.13 19.48 11.42
CA ALA A 93 13.81 20.61 12.06
C ALA A 93 15.33 20.66 11.76
N MET A 94 15.93 19.53 11.38
CA MET A 94 17.34 19.42 11.00
C MET A 94 17.57 19.60 9.49
N ARG A 95 16.53 19.81 8.67
CA ARG A 95 16.62 19.82 7.19
C ARG A 95 17.50 20.92 6.59
N ASN A 96 17.97 21.88 7.39
CA ASN A 96 18.91 22.93 6.97
C ASN A 96 19.95 23.24 8.06
N VAL A 97 20.16 22.33 9.01
CA VAL A 97 21.20 22.45 10.04
C VAL A 97 22.42 21.73 9.48
N GLY A 98 23.29 22.46 8.78
CA GLY A 98 24.42 21.90 8.04
C GLY A 98 25.49 21.26 8.94
N LEU A 99 25.26 20.01 9.33
CA LEU A 99 26.24 19.07 9.87
C LEU A 99 26.35 17.85 8.95
#